data_AF-A0A2Z5K0Y1-F1
#
_entry.id   AF-A0A2Z5K0Y1-F1
#
_cell.length_a   1.000
_cell.length_b   1.000
_cell.length_c   1.000
_cell.angle_alpha   90.00
_cell.angle_beta   90.00
_cell.angle_gamma   90.00
#
_symmetry.space_group_name_H-M   'P 1'
#
loop_
_entity.id
_entity.type
_entity.pdbx_description
1 polymer ?
#
loop_
_entity_poly.entity_id
_entity_poly.type
_entity_poly.pdbx_seq_one_letter_code
_entity_poly.pdbx_strand_id
1 'polypeptide(L)'
;MSATTVPSVTTVSPATRALTPPSPTTLIPAPPHHPRPHGDDDAWTELVEAVRESGQYTTRSEAERVTRIVLSALGGHVIGDERVDLARALPEEAARVVAGQIPVTRRLTAAEFVESVAARIEGATPATARWDVSSVLSVLPRLIGDDLVTRILTQLPAGYALLFGRADLSPAS
;
A
#
# COMPACT_ATOMS: atom_id res chain seq x y z
N MET A 1 -6.54 -45.16 65.04
CA MET A 1 -5.23 -44.67 65.53
C MET A 1 -4.23 -45.80 65.41
N SER A 2 -3.05 -45.48 64.87
CA SER A 2 -1.84 -46.30 64.84
C SER A 2 -1.80 -47.47 63.85
N ALA A 3 -1.09 -47.25 62.74
CA ALA A 3 -0.45 -48.30 61.97
C ALA A 3 1.06 -47.98 61.89
N THR A 4 1.81 -48.57 62.81
CA THR A 4 3.25 -48.80 62.69
C THR A 4 3.45 -50.01 61.79
N THR A 5 4.33 -49.91 60.78
CA THR A 5 5.26 -50.98 60.34
C THR A 5 5.96 -50.53 59.05
N VAL A 6 7.27 -50.34 59.15
CA VAL A 6 8.24 -50.54 58.05
C VAL A 6 8.76 -51.99 58.17
N PRO A 7 9.07 -52.70 57.07
CA PRO A 7 10.50 -52.86 56.77
C PRO A 7 10.90 -53.05 55.28
N SER A 8 12.11 -52.56 55.02
CA SER A 8 13.24 -53.18 54.31
C SER A 8 13.20 -53.61 52.83
N VAL A 9 14.19 -53.01 52.14
CA VAL A 9 15.19 -53.56 51.19
C VAL A 9 14.76 -53.95 49.78
N THR A 10 15.31 -53.24 48.79
CA THR A 10 16.17 -53.84 47.74
C THR A 10 16.95 -52.74 47.02
N THR A 11 18.26 -52.86 47.14
CA THR A 11 19.32 -52.26 46.32
C THR A 11 19.14 -52.61 44.85
N VAL A 12 19.16 -51.62 43.94
CA VAL A 12 19.89 -51.66 42.65
C VAL A 12 20.19 -50.22 42.19
N SER A 13 21.46 -49.82 42.19
CA SER A 13 22.00 -48.72 41.36
C SER A 13 22.42 -49.27 39.98
N PRO A 14 22.96 -48.45 39.07
CA PRO A 14 22.37 -47.34 38.33
C PRO A 14 22.41 -47.64 36.82
N ALA A 15 21.55 -47.03 35.99
CA ALA A 15 21.80 -47.02 34.55
C ALA A 15 21.16 -45.79 33.89
N THR A 16 22.05 -44.86 33.55
CA THR A 16 22.03 -44.03 32.33
C THR A 16 20.67 -43.71 31.75
N ARG A 17 20.19 -42.52 32.09
CA ARG A 17 19.41 -41.74 31.13
C ARG A 17 19.98 -40.34 31.10
N ALA A 18 20.89 -40.13 30.14
CA ALA A 18 21.26 -38.79 29.73
C ALA A 18 19.97 -38.11 29.27
N LEU A 19 19.40 -37.24 30.11
CA LEU A 19 18.44 -36.26 29.65
C LEU A 19 19.23 -35.24 28.83
N THR A 20 19.23 -35.44 27.52
CA THR A 20 19.57 -34.41 26.56
C THR A 20 18.65 -33.21 26.84
N PRO A 21 19.18 -32.00 27.09
CA PRO A 21 18.33 -30.82 27.07
C PRO A 21 17.75 -30.66 25.66
N PRO A 22 16.48 -30.22 25.49
CA PRO A 22 16.03 -29.78 24.19
C PRO A 22 16.94 -28.63 23.74
N SER A 23 17.47 -28.72 22.52
CA SER A 23 18.21 -27.62 21.89
C SER A 23 17.44 -26.31 22.07
N PRO A 24 18.09 -25.19 22.42
CA PRO A 24 17.40 -23.92 22.33
C PRO A 24 16.94 -23.79 20.87
N THR A 25 15.64 -23.59 20.66
CA THR A 25 15.11 -23.12 19.38
C THR A 25 15.96 -21.92 19.03
N THR A 26 16.81 -22.06 18.00
CA THR A 26 17.44 -20.91 17.36
C THR A 26 16.27 -20.04 16.92
N LEU A 27 15.97 -19.01 17.70
CA LEU A 27 15.30 -17.83 17.22
C LEU A 27 16.07 -17.44 15.97
N ILE A 28 15.53 -17.78 14.81
CA ILE A 28 15.93 -17.12 13.58
C ILE A 28 15.73 -15.65 13.94
N PRO A 29 16.80 -14.84 14.02
CA PRO A 29 16.60 -13.42 14.20
C PRO A 29 15.75 -13.02 13.00
N ALA A 30 14.57 -12.46 13.23
CA ALA A 30 13.90 -11.70 12.19
C ALA A 30 14.99 -10.81 11.56
N PRO A 31 15.08 -10.75 10.21
CA PRO A 31 16.06 -9.87 9.58
C PRO A 31 15.97 -8.52 10.29
N PRO A 32 17.09 -7.86 10.64
CA PRO A 32 16.99 -6.55 11.23
C PRO A 32 16.09 -5.74 10.31
N HIS A 33 14.93 -5.33 10.81
CA HIS A 33 14.20 -4.24 10.20
C HIS A 33 15.16 -3.08 10.37
N HIS A 34 16.05 -2.89 9.39
CA HIS A 34 16.63 -1.58 9.21
C HIS A 34 15.40 -0.68 9.08
N PRO A 35 15.19 0.29 10.00
CA PRO A 35 14.40 1.42 9.59
C PRO A 35 15.10 1.89 8.32
N ARG A 36 14.43 1.97 7.18
CA ARG A 36 14.99 2.68 6.04
C ARG A 36 14.79 4.15 6.41
N PRO A 37 15.74 4.81 7.08
CA PRO A 37 15.40 6.04 7.75
C PRO A 37 15.68 7.15 6.75
N HIS A 38 14.68 8.00 6.51
CA HIS A 38 14.72 9.23 5.70
C HIS A 38 14.50 9.08 4.19
N GLY A 39 15.04 8.08 3.49
CA GLY A 39 14.90 8.00 2.03
C GLY A 39 13.46 7.81 1.51
N ASP A 40 12.67 6.96 2.18
CA ASP A 40 11.27 6.73 1.82
C ASP A 40 10.36 7.90 2.28
N ASP A 41 10.61 8.47 3.46
CA ASP A 41 9.92 9.67 3.95
C ASP A 41 10.16 10.89 3.05
N ASP A 42 11.40 11.04 2.54
CA ASP A 42 11.79 12.08 1.58
C ASP A 42 11.09 11.84 0.23
N ALA A 43 10.98 10.59 -0.23
CA ALA A 43 10.30 10.26 -1.48
C ALA A 43 8.78 10.50 -1.41
N TRP A 44 8.13 10.21 -0.28
CA TRP A 44 6.74 10.60 -0.04
C TRP A 44 6.58 12.11 -0.05
N THR A 45 7.49 12.82 0.62
CA THR A 45 7.48 14.29 0.66
C THR A 45 7.68 14.89 -0.74
N GLU A 46 8.58 14.35 -1.54
CA GLU A 46 8.84 14.78 -2.92
C GLU A 46 7.62 14.54 -3.82
N LEU A 47 6.96 13.39 -3.70
CA LEU A 47 5.70 13.12 -4.39
C LEU A 47 4.64 14.17 -4.01
N VAL A 48 4.45 14.43 -2.72
CA VAL A 48 3.47 15.42 -2.25
C VAL A 48 3.81 16.83 -2.72
N GLU A 49 5.09 17.21 -2.75
CA GLU A 49 5.52 18.50 -3.29
C GLU A 49 5.30 18.61 -4.79
N ALA A 50 5.55 17.55 -5.56
CA ALA A 50 5.26 17.51 -6.98
C ALA A 50 3.75 17.65 -7.26
N VAL A 51 2.90 17.03 -6.44
CA VAL A 51 1.44 17.22 -6.50
C VAL A 51 1.06 18.64 -6.08
N ARG A 52 1.68 19.18 -5.02
CA ARG A 52 1.45 20.55 -4.56
C ARG A 52 1.70 21.55 -5.69
N GLU A 53 2.79 21.37 -6.43
CA GLU A 53 3.14 22.22 -7.57
C GLU A 53 2.20 21.99 -8.76
N SER A 54 1.96 20.73 -9.15
CA SER A 54 1.08 20.42 -10.29
C SER A 54 -0.35 20.93 -10.08
N GLY A 55 -0.86 20.80 -8.86
CA GLY A 55 -2.16 21.30 -8.44
C GLY A 55 -2.11 22.64 -7.75
N GLN A 56 -1.02 23.43 -7.83
CA GLN A 56 -0.97 24.78 -7.26
C GLN A 56 -1.59 24.93 -5.84
N TYR A 57 -1.42 23.90 -4.99
CA TYR A 57 -2.05 23.87 -3.67
C TYR A 57 -1.34 24.83 -2.73
N THR A 58 -2.12 25.53 -1.91
CA THR A 58 -1.60 26.54 -0.97
C THR A 58 -0.80 25.93 0.17
N THR A 59 -1.08 24.67 0.53
CA THR A 59 -0.40 23.98 1.63
C THR A 59 -0.01 22.55 1.25
N ARG A 60 1.10 22.07 1.81
CA ARG A 60 1.54 20.68 1.68
C ARG A 60 0.49 19.70 2.21
N SER A 61 -0.11 20.01 3.36
CA SER A 61 -1.11 19.14 3.99
C SER A 61 -2.35 18.93 3.13
N GLU A 62 -2.76 19.93 2.35
CA GLU A 62 -3.86 19.79 1.40
C GLU A 62 -3.48 18.83 0.25
N ALA A 63 -2.32 19.06 -0.37
CA ALA A 63 -1.81 18.19 -1.42
C ALA A 63 -1.64 16.74 -0.93
N GLU A 64 -1.15 16.56 0.30
CA GLU A 64 -1.00 15.25 0.94
C GLU A 64 -2.34 14.54 1.14
N ARG A 65 -3.35 15.27 1.64
CA ARG A 65 -4.70 14.73 1.83
C ARG A 65 -5.29 14.27 0.51
N VAL A 66 -5.26 15.14 -0.51
CA VAL A 66 -5.78 14.83 -1.84
C VAL A 66 -5.04 13.64 -2.44
N THR A 67 -3.71 13.61 -2.35
CA THR A 67 -2.87 12.50 -2.84
C THR A 67 -3.31 11.18 -2.23
N ARG A 68 -3.51 11.12 -0.91
CA ARG A 68 -3.98 9.88 -0.25
C ARG A 68 -5.36 9.45 -0.72
N ILE A 69 -6.29 10.39 -0.88
CA ILE A 69 -7.66 10.08 -1.31
C ILE A 69 -7.65 9.52 -2.74
N VAL A 70 -6.92 10.15 -3.66
CA VAL A 70 -6.84 9.72 -5.06
C VAL A 70 -6.12 8.37 -5.18
N LEU A 71 -5.00 8.17 -4.48
CA LEU A 71 -4.30 6.89 -4.48
C LEU A 71 -5.12 5.76 -3.85
N SER A 72 -5.90 6.06 -2.81
CA SER A 72 -6.84 5.11 -2.22
C SER A 72 -7.94 4.74 -3.22
N ALA A 73 -8.52 5.71 -3.94
CA ALA A 73 -9.49 5.40 -4.97
C ALA A 73 -8.86 4.56 -6.11
N LEU A 74 -7.66 4.94 -6.57
CA LEU A 74 -6.95 4.24 -7.66
C LEU A 74 -6.60 2.80 -7.28
N GLY A 75 -6.15 2.56 -6.05
CA GLY A 75 -5.76 1.23 -5.56
C GLY A 75 -6.91 0.23 -5.50
N GLY A 76 -8.16 0.68 -5.50
CA GLY A 76 -9.33 -0.19 -5.68
C GLY A 76 -9.55 -0.61 -7.13
N HIS A 77 -9.14 0.20 -8.10
CA HIS A 77 -9.41 0.00 -9.53
C HIS A 77 -8.32 -0.78 -10.26
N VAL A 78 -7.06 -0.60 -9.85
CA VAL A 78 -5.91 -1.34 -10.37
C VAL A 78 -5.79 -2.66 -9.61
N ILE A 79 -5.75 -3.78 -10.34
CA ILE A 79 -5.74 -5.12 -9.76
C ILE A 79 -4.64 -5.98 -10.37
N GLY A 80 -4.34 -7.14 -9.75
CA GLY A 80 -3.36 -8.09 -10.28
C GLY A 80 -1.93 -7.56 -10.25
N ASP A 81 -1.14 -7.93 -11.25
CA ASP A 81 0.29 -7.62 -11.34
C ASP A 81 0.54 -6.12 -11.46
N GLU A 82 -0.33 -5.38 -12.14
CA GLU A 82 -0.24 -3.92 -12.29
C GLU A 82 -0.35 -3.20 -10.94
N ARG A 83 -1.15 -3.74 -10.00
CA ARG A 83 -1.24 -3.17 -8.66
C ARG A 83 0.04 -3.42 -7.87
N VAL A 84 0.63 -4.60 -8.03
CA VAL A 84 1.90 -4.96 -7.39
C VAL A 84 3.02 -4.09 -7.92
N ASP A 85 3.10 -3.92 -9.24
CA ASP A 85 4.09 -3.08 -9.89
C ASP A 85 3.89 -1.60 -9.52
N LEU A 86 2.64 -1.12 -9.46
CA LEU A 86 2.31 0.22 -8.98
C LEU A 86 2.80 0.44 -7.54
N ALA A 87 2.51 -0.50 -6.63
CA ALA A 87 2.97 -0.39 -5.25
C ALA A 87 4.51 -0.47 -5.13
N ARG A 88 5.19 -1.21 -6.00
CA ARG A 88 6.66 -1.28 -6.01
C ARG A 88 7.34 -0.02 -6.51
N ALA A 89 6.71 0.69 -7.43
CA ALA A 89 7.26 1.90 -8.03
C ALA A 89 6.96 3.17 -7.22
N LEU A 90 6.05 3.10 -6.24
CA LEU A 90 5.66 4.21 -5.40
C LEU A 90 6.47 4.27 -4.10
N PRO A 91 6.61 5.47 -3.48
CA PRO A 91 7.10 5.60 -2.10
C PRO A 91 6.31 4.72 -1.13
N GLU A 92 6.94 4.28 -0.04
CA GLU A 92 6.36 3.28 0.87
C GLU A 92 4.96 3.69 1.39
N GLU A 93 4.76 4.96 1.75
CA GLU A 93 3.49 5.53 2.18
C GLU A 93 2.42 5.39 1.11
N ALA A 94 2.73 5.77 -0.13
CA ALA A 94 1.84 5.67 -1.27
C ALA A 94 1.53 4.22 -1.61
N ALA A 95 2.54 3.35 -1.58
CA ALA A 95 2.41 1.92 -1.78
C ALA A 95 1.45 1.28 -0.75
N ARG A 96 1.59 1.63 0.54
CA ARG A 96 0.69 1.16 1.61
C ARG A 96 -0.75 1.63 1.38
N VAL A 97 -0.95 2.89 0.98
CA VAL A 97 -2.28 3.42 0.64
C VAL A 97 -2.90 2.62 -0.50
N VAL A 98 -2.17 2.38 -1.59
CA VAL A 98 -2.64 1.62 -2.76
C VAL A 98 -2.89 0.15 -2.40
N ALA A 99 -1.98 -0.50 -1.67
CA ALA A 99 -2.04 -1.92 -1.33
C ALA A 99 -3.08 -2.26 -0.24
N GLY A 100 -3.46 -1.29 0.59
CA GLY A 100 -4.49 -1.47 1.61
C GLY A 100 -5.93 -1.49 1.09
N GLN A 101 -6.15 -1.17 -0.19
CA GLN A 101 -7.50 -1.07 -0.76
C GLN A 101 -8.12 -2.42 -1.09
N ILE A 102 -9.44 -2.49 -0.96
CA ILE A 102 -10.21 -3.64 -1.44
C ILE A 102 -10.52 -3.40 -2.94
N PRO A 103 -10.22 -4.36 -3.83
CA PRO A 103 -10.58 -4.25 -5.23
C PRO A 103 -12.07 -3.98 -5.42
N VAL A 104 -12.42 -3.01 -6.28
CA VAL A 104 -13.81 -2.71 -6.60
C VAL A 104 -14.42 -3.84 -7.42
N THR A 105 -15.71 -4.11 -7.20
CA THR A 105 -16.45 -5.15 -7.92
C THR A 105 -16.74 -4.78 -9.38
N ARG A 106 -16.83 -3.48 -9.67
CA ARG A 106 -16.87 -2.93 -11.04
C ARG A 106 -15.84 -1.82 -11.18
N ARG A 107 -15.19 -1.75 -12.33
CA ARG A 107 -14.31 -0.62 -12.67
C ARG A 107 -15.17 0.61 -13.01
N LEU A 108 -14.93 1.73 -12.35
CA LEU A 108 -15.60 3.00 -12.62
C LEU A 108 -15.02 3.65 -13.87
N THR A 109 -15.87 4.29 -14.68
CA THR A 109 -15.43 5.21 -15.74
C THR A 109 -14.65 6.40 -15.16
N ALA A 110 -13.94 7.15 -16.00
CA ALA A 110 -13.18 8.32 -15.53
C ALA A 110 -14.07 9.36 -14.81
N ALA A 111 -15.30 9.57 -15.30
CA ALA A 111 -16.26 10.48 -14.66
C ALA A 111 -16.74 9.95 -13.30
N GLU A 112 -17.12 8.68 -13.23
CA GLU A 112 -17.56 8.04 -11.98
C GLU A 112 -16.43 7.96 -10.96
N PHE A 113 -15.18 7.80 -11.41
CA PHE A 113 -14.00 7.85 -10.55
C PHE A 113 -13.86 9.22 -9.89
N VAL A 114 -13.95 10.29 -10.68
CA VAL A 114 -13.93 11.67 -10.19
C VAL A 114 -15.08 11.92 -9.21
N GLU A 115 -16.30 11.47 -9.51
CA GLU A 115 -17.43 11.58 -8.59
C GLU A 115 -17.18 10.83 -7.28
N SER A 116 -16.59 9.63 -7.36
CA SER A 116 -16.23 8.85 -6.18
C SER A 116 -15.18 9.55 -5.31
N VAL A 117 -14.24 10.29 -5.92
CA VAL A 117 -13.24 11.09 -5.21
C VAL A 117 -13.89 12.33 -4.59
N ALA A 118 -14.76 13.02 -5.33
CA ALA A 118 -15.53 14.16 -4.82
C ALA A 118 -16.32 13.78 -3.55
N ALA A 119 -16.95 12.61 -3.53
CA ALA A 119 -17.71 12.12 -2.38
C ALA A 119 -16.85 11.85 -1.13
N ARG A 120 -15.53 11.76 -1.26
CA ARG A 120 -14.58 11.55 -0.16
C ARG A 120 -13.94 12.84 0.35
N ILE A 121 -14.10 13.94 -0.37
CA ILE A 121 -13.56 15.26 -0.01
C ILE A 121 -14.73 16.13 0.46
N GLU A 122 -14.66 16.59 1.70
CA GLU A 122 -15.71 17.45 2.25
C GLU A 122 -15.82 18.76 1.45
N GLY A 123 -17.03 19.08 0.98
CA GLY A 123 -17.30 20.29 0.20
C GLY A 123 -16.79 20.26 -1.24
N ALA A 124 -16.22 19.16 -1.72
CA ALA A 124 -15.77 19.07 -3.11
C ALA A 124 -16.93 19.00 -4.10
N THR A 125 -16.73 19.64 -5.24
CA THR A 125 -17.57 19.55 -6.42
C THR A 125 -16.93 18.62 -7.46
N PRO A 126 -17.68 18.07 -8.43
CA PRO A 126 -17.08 17.27 -9.50
C PRO A 126 -15.98 17.99 -10.28
N ALA A 127 -16.08 19.32 -10.43
CA ALA A 127 -15.07 20.12 -11.11
C ALA A 127 -13.76 20.22 -10.31
N THR A 128 -13.86 20.49 -9.00
CA THR A 128 -12.70 20.54 -8.10
C THR A 128 -12.04 19.16 -7.97
N ALA A 129 -12.84 18.11 -7.76
CA ALA A 129 -12.35 16.74 -7.70
C ALA A 129 -11.68 16.29 -9.01
N ARG A 130 -12.18 16.72 -10.17
CA ARG A 130 -11.51 16.42 -11.45
C ARG A 130 -10.11 17.01 -11.49
N TRP A 131 -9.99 18.27 -11.08
CA TRP A 131 -8.72 18.96 -11.03
C TRP A 131 -7.78 18.34 -10.00
N ASP A 132 -8.30 17.92 -8.85
CA ASP A 132 -7.55 17.21 -7.81
C ASP A 132 -6.99 15.88 -8.33
N VAL A 133 -7.86 15.08 -8.95
CA VAL A 133 -7.48 13.81 -9.57
C VAL A 133 -6.42 14.02 -10.63
N SER A 134 -6.61 14.97 -11.55
CA SER A 134 -5.63 15.25 -12.60
C SER A 134 -4.29 15.70 -12.04
N SER A 135 -4.28 16.50 -10.96
CA SER A 135 -3.06 17.00 -10.33
C SER A 135 -2.22 15.89 -9.69
N VAL A 136 -2.88 14.86 -9.13
CA VAL A 136 -2.19 13.70 -8.56
C VAL A 136 -1.74 12.74 -9.68
N LEU A 137 -2.64 12.39 -10.60
CA LEU A 137 -2.37 11.37 -11.61
C LEU A 137 -1.40 11.85 -12.71
N SER A 138 -1.25 13.15 -12.93
CA SER A 138 -0.25 13.71 -13.86
C SER A 138 1.20 13.53 -13.37
N VAL A 139 1.41 13.38 -12.06
CA VAL A 139 2.74 13.21 -11.44
C VAL A 139 3.21 11.76 -11.51
N LEU A 140 2.27 10.81 -11.44
CA LEU A 140 2.57 9.37 -11.40
C LEU A 140 3.44 8.85 -12.55
N PRO A 141 3.27 9.26 -13.82
CA PRO A 141 4.09 8.77 -14.93
C PRO A 141 5.60 8.95 -14.73
N ARG A 142 6.02 10.01 -14.03
CA ARG A 142 7.45 10.27 -13.75
C ARG A 142 8.04 9.27 -12.76
N LEU A 143 7.21 8.71 -11.88
CA LEU A 143 7.62 7.78 -10.83
C LEU A 143 7.57 6.33 -11.31
N ILE A 144 6.50 5.96 -12.00
CA ILE A 144 6.21 4.56 -12.31
C ILE A 144 6.61 4.14 -13.73
N GLY A 145 6.97 5.12 -14.57
CA GLY A 145 7.38 4.90 -15.95
C GLY A 145 6.22 4.71 -16.93
N ASP A 146 6.48 5.04 -18.20
CA ASP A 146 5.47 5.10 -19.24
C ASP A 146 4.84 3.73 -19.58
N ASP A 147 5.61 2.65 -19.44
CA ASP A 147 5.15 1.27 -19.69
C ASP A 147 4.09 0.84 -18.69
N LEU A 148 4.32 1.10 -17.39
CA LEU A 148 3.36 0.75 -16.35
C LEU A 148 2.10 1.61 -16.44
N VAL A 149 2.22 2.91 -16.74
CA VAL A 149 1.06 3.76 -17.01
C VAL A 149 0.22 3.20 -18.15
N THR A 150 0.86 2.77 -19.25
CA THR A 150 0.15 2.19 -20.40
C THR A 150 -0.60 0.92 -20.00
N ARG A 151 0.03 0.01 -19.24
CA ARG A 151 -0.64 -1.20 -18.72
C ARG A 151 -1.82 -0.88 -17.80
N ILE A 152 -1.66 0.08 -16.89
CA ILE A 152 -2.75 0.54 -16.02
C ILE A 152 -3.91 1.10 -16.86
N LEU A 153 -3.63 1.97 -17.83
CA LEU A 153 -4.65 2.55 -18.71
C LEU A 153 -5.38 1.49 -19.53
N THR A 154 -4.71 0.41 -19.98
CA THR A 154 -5.39 -0.69 -20.67
C THR A 154 -6.34 -1.51 -19.79
N GLN A 155 -6.19 -1.46 -18.46
CA GLN A 155 -7.15 -2.09 -17.54
C GLN A 155 -8.32 -1.18 -17.20
N LEU A 156 -8.12 0.13 -17.22
CA LEU A 156 -9.14 1.09 -16.84
C LEU A 156 -10.09 1.35 -18.03
N PRO A 157 -11.35 1.74 -17.76
CA PRO A 157 -12.24 2.19 -18.82
C PRO A 157 -11.66 3.39 -19.59
N ALA A 158 -12.18 3.65 -20.78
CA ALA A 158 -11.73 4.77 -21.61
C ALA A 158 -11.86 6.14 -20.88
N GLY A 159 -11.03 7.11 -21.28
CA GLY A 159 -11.06 8.48 -20.76
C GLY A 159 -10.16 8.75 -19.55
N TYR A 160 -9.53 7.72 -18.97
CA TYR A 160 -8.56 7.92 -17.89
C TYR A 160 -7.27 8.59 -18.37
N ALA A 161 -6.87 8.45 -19.64
CA ALA A 161 -5.60 9.00 -20.12
C ALA A 161 -5.52 10.53 -19.91
N LEU A 162 -6.64 11.24 -20.07
CA LEU A 162 -6.72 12.69 -19.80
C LEU A 162 -6.41 13.04 -18.34
N LEU A 163 -6.78 12.16 -17.39
CA LEU A 163 -6.49 12.37 -15.97
C LEU A 163 -5.01 12.19 -15.67
N PHE A 164 -4.30 11.33 -16.43
CA PHE A 164 -2.85 11.17 -16.35
C PHE A 164 -2.08 12.27 -17.11
N GLY A 165 -2.76 13.31 -17.60
CA GLY A 165 -2.14 14.37 -18.40
C GLY A 165 -1.69 13.91 -19.79
N ARG A 166 -2.17 12.76 -20.27
CA ARG A 166 -1.88 12.25 -21.60
C ARG A 166 -3.02 12.59 -22.57
N ALA A 167 -2.67 12.83 -23.83
CA ALA A 167 -3.68 12.96 -24.88
C ALA A 167 -4.40 11.62 -25.05
N ASP A 168 -5.69 11.59 -24.77
CA ASP A 168 -6.54 10.44 -25.05
C ASP A 168 -6.91 10.47 -26.54
N LEU A 169 -6.38 9.52 -27.31
CA LEU A 169 -6.73 9.32 -28.72
C LEU A 169 -7.74 8.18 -28.91
N SER A 170 -8.41 7.73 -27.84
CA SER A 170 -9.38 6.64 -27.92
C SER A 170 -10.78 7.23 -28.09
N PRO A 171 -11.54 6.86 -29.15
CA PRO A 171 -12.90 7.33 -29.29
C PRO A 171 -13.73 6.82 -28.10
N ALA A 172 -14.40 7.74 -27.40
CA ALA A 172 -15.39 7.39 -26.39
C ALA A 172 -16.41 6.44 -27.02
N SER A 173 -16.50 5.21 -26.51
CA SER A 173 -17.47 4.20 -26.93
C SER A 173 -18.57 4.06 -25.89
#